data_AF-A0A4P9ZPD4-F1
#
_entry.id   AF-A0A4P9ZPD4-F1
#
_cell.length_a   1.000
_cell.length_b   1.000
_cell.length_c   1.000
_cell.angle_alpha   90.00
_cell.angle_beta   90.00
_cell.angle_gamma   90.00
#
_symmetry.space_group_name_H-M   'P 1'
#
loop_
_entity.id
_entity.type
_entity.pdbx_description
1 polymer ?
#
loop_
_entity_poly.entity_id
_entity_poly.type
_entity_poly.pdbx_seq_one_letter_code
_entity_poly.pdbx_strand_id
1 'polypeptide(L)'
;MVFKSTLPPVQYPKVDVPAFIFQSIENSAAWRDPQRPAYVDSNTGEVVTIGDFVTHVQELASGWQNTVGLRRGDVVAIVSPNT
;
A
#
# COMPACT_ATOMS: atom_id res chain seq x y z
N MET A 1 5.15 31.84 20.66
CA MET A 1 6.04 30.75 21.15
C MET A 1 5.86 29.58 20.20
N VAL A 2 6.94 28.93 19.75
CA VAL A 2 6.87 27.76 18.85
C VAL A 2 7.05 26.51 19.69
N PHE A 3 6.04 25.64 19.69
CA PHE A 3 6.09 24.34 20.36
C PHE A 3 6.56 23.28 19.36
N LYS A 4 7.41 22.37 19.82
CA LYS A 4 7.93 21.24 19.04
C LYS A 4 7.57 19.93 19.72
N SER A 5 7.54 18.85 18.94
CA SER A 5 7.39 17.49 19.47
C SER A 5 8.46 17.21 20.52
N THR A 6 8.07 16.51 21.58
CA THR A 6 9.00 15.97 22.59
C THR A 6 9.65 14.67 22.14
N LEU A 7 9.14 14.06 21.06
CA LEU A 7 9.73 12.86 20.49
C LEU A 7 11.01 13.18 19.71
N PRO A 8 11.98 12.26 19.67
CA PRO A 8 13.18 12.41 18.86
C PRO A 8 12.86 12.65 17.38
N PRO A 9 13.69 13.42 16.67
CA PRO A 9 13.58 13.53 15.22
C PRO A 9 13.73 12.15 14.57
N VAL A 10 12.85 11.84 13.60
CA VAL A 10 12.89 10.62 12.80
C VAL A 10 13.51 10.93 11.45
N GLN A 11 14.36 10.04 10.95
CA GLN A 11 14.86 10.10 9.57
C GLN A 11 13.85 9.45 8.64
N TYR A 12 13.46 10.17 7.60
CA TYR A 12 12.54 9.67 6.58
C TYR A 12 13.33 9.22 5.34
N PRO A 13 13.08 8.01 4.81
CA PRO A 13 13.76 7.55 3.62
C PRO A 13 13.36 8.40 2.41
N LYS A 14 14.30 8.60 1.48
CA LYS A 14 14.09 9.34 0.23
C LYS A 14 13.64 8.40 -0.89
N VAL A 15 12.48 7.79 -0.71
CA VAL A 15 11.86 6.88 -1.69
C VAL A 15 10.42 7.31 -1.96
N ASP A 16 9.82 6.84 -3.04
CA ASP A 16 8.40 7.06 -3.28
C ASP A 16 7.53 6.23 -2.31
N VAL A 17 6.25 6.62 -2.19
CA VAL A 17 5.32 6.01 -1.23
C VAL A 17 5.13 4.51 -1.50
N PRO A 18 4.90 4.04 -2.74
CA PRO A 18 4.80 2.60 -3.01
C PRO A 18 6.06 1.83 -2.61
N ALA A 19 7.24 2.32 -2.98
CA ALA A 19 8.50 1.68 -2.61
C ALA A 19 8.69 1.63 -1.08
N PHE A 20 8.36 2.71 -0.36
CA PHE A 20 8.40 2.72 1.10
C PHE A 20 7.52 1.62 1.72
N ILE A 21 6.29 1.46 1.22
CA ILE A 21 5.34 0.47 1.71
C ILE A 21 5.84 -0.95 1.44
N PHE A 22 6.22 -1.26 0.20
CA PHE A 22 6.70 -2.60 -0.16
C PHE A 22 7.99 -2.97 0.57
N GLN A 23 8.95 -2.03 0.69
CA GLN A 23 10.14 -2.25 1.52
C GLN A 23 9.78 -2.49 2.98
N SER A 24 8.75 -1.82 3.51
CA SER A 24 8.29 -2.04 4.89
C SER A 24 7.65 -3.42 5.08
N ILE A 25 6.92 -3.91 4.08
CA ILE A 25 6.35 -5.26 4.07
C ILE A 25 7.48 -6.31 4.09
N GLU A 26 8.43 -6.18 3.17
CA GLU A 26 9.55 -7.13 3.01
C GLU A 26 10.47 -7.18 4.23
N ASN A 27 10.80 -6.02 4.81
CA ASN A 27 11.76 -5.92 5.91
C ASN A 27 11.12 -6.16 7.29
N SER A 28 9.78 -6.15 7.39
CA SER A 28 9.10 -6.36 8.66
C SER A 28 8.93 -7.85 8.95
N ALA A 29 9.43 -8.30 10.11
CA ALA A 29 9.15 -9.64 10.61
C ALA A 29 7.64 -9.92 10.77
N ALA A 30 6.85 -8.88 11.05
CA ALA A 30 5.41 -9.00 11.21
C ALA A 30 4.66 -9.04 9.88
N TRP A 31 5.16 -8.41 8.81
CA TRP A 31 4.42 -8.26 7.55
C TRP A 31 4.95 -9.12 6.40
N ARG A 32 6.16 -9.69 6.52
CA ARG A 32 6.76 -10.52 5.48
C ARG A 32 6.07 -11.88 5.24
N ASP A 33 5.19 -12.31 6.13
CA ASP A 33 4.42 -13.54 5.95
C ASP A 33 3.31 -13.31 4.92
N PRO A 34 3.38 -13.96 3.73
CA PRO A 34 2.40 -13.73 2.67
C PRO A 34 1.00 -14.21 3.05
N GLN A 35 0.83 -15.11 4.01
CA GLN A 35 -0.48 -15.60 4.46
C GLN A 35 -1.12 -14.73 5.53
N ARG A 36 -0.40 -13.70 6.01
CA ARG A 36 -0.93 -12.78 7.01
C ARG A 36 -2.11 -11.99 6.42
N PRO A 37 -3.24 -11.86 7.14
CA PRO A 37 -4.31 -10.96 6.76
C PRO A 37 -3.83 -9.50 6.66
N ALA A 38 -4.02 -8.90 5.50
CA ALA A 38 -3.80 -7.47 5.26
C ALA A 38 -5.11 -6.69 5.43
N TYR A 39 -6.21 -7.30 5.00
CA TYR A 39 -7.56 -6.77 5.11
C TYR A 39 -8.56 -7.89 5.39
N VAL A 40 -9.59 -7.57 6.17
CA VAL A 40 -10.70 -8.47 6.49
C VAL A 40 -12.00 -7.68 6.37
N ASP A 41 -12.89 -8.10 5.48
CA ASP A 41 -14.24 -7.56 5.41
C ASP A 41 -15.09 -8.21 6.50
N SER A 42 -15.55 -7.39 7.46
CA SER A 42 -16.36 -7.86 8.58
C SER A 42 -17.75 -8.37 8.20
N ASN A 43 -18.29 -7.93 7.05
CA ASN A 43 -19.64 -8.29 6.62
C ASN A 43 -19.67 -9.66 5.93
N THR A 44 -18.63 -9.96 5.14
CA THR A 44 -18.54 -11.19 4.33
C THR A 44 -17.61 -12.23 4.96
N GLY A 45 -16.67 -11.81 5.80
CA GLY A 45 -15.58 -12.64 6.31
C GLY A 45 -14.47 -12.88 5.29
N GLU A 46 -14.51 -12.20 4.14
CA GLU A 46 -13.45 -12.29 3.13
C GLU A 46 -12.12 -11.74 3.69
N VAL A 47 -11.03 -12.44 3.37
CA VAL A 47 -9.69 -12.08 3.82
C VAL A 47 -8.81 -11.88 2.60
N VAL A 48 -8.20 -10.70 2.52
CA VAL A 48 -7.12 -10.43 1.57
C VAL A 48 -5.81 -10.56 2.34
N THR A 49 -4.96 -11.51 1.94
CA THR A 49 -3.65 -11.69 2.56
C THR A 49 -2.65 -10.65 2.03
N ILE A 50 -1.50 -10.53 2.69
CA ILE A 50 -0.39 -9.68 2.19
C ILE A 50 0.05 -10.15 0.80
N GLY A 51 0.12 -11.46 0.55
CA GLY A 51 0.45 -12.02 -0.76
C GLY A 51 -0.57 -11.62 -1.83
N ASP A 52 -1.86 -11.73 -1.53
CA ASP A 52 -2.93 -11.34 -2.44
C ASP A 52 -2.88 -9.84 -2.74
N PHE A 53 -2.68 -9.01 -1.70
CA PHE A 53 -2.56 -7.56 -1.84
C PHE A 53 -1.40 -7.18 -2.78
N VAL A 54 -0.22 -7.76 -2.60
CA VAL A 54 0.94 -7.49 -3.45
C VAL A 54 0.66 -7.87 -4.89
N THR A 55 0.11 -9.07 -5.12
CA THR A 55 -0.26 -9.54 -6.46
C THR A 55 -1.28 -8.62 -7.11
N HIS A 56 -2.39 -8.32 -6.43
CA HIS A 56 -3.47 -7.49 -6.97
C HIS A 56 -2.99 -6.08 -7.34
N VAL A 57 -2.12 -5.46 -6.51
CA VAL A 57 -1.57 -4.14 -6.81
C VAL A 57 -0.66 -4.18 -8.04
N GLN A 58 0.17 -5.21 -8.19
CA GLN A 58 1.04 -5.37 -9.35
C GLN A 58 0.24 -5.61 -10.65
N GLU A 59 -0.78 -6.46 -10.58
CA GLU A 59 -1.68 -6.73 -11.70
C GLU A 59 -2.46 -5.48 -12.12
N LEU A 60 -3.03 -4.74 -11.15
CA LEU A 60 -3.73 -3.49 -11.41
C LEU A 60 -2.81 -2.46 -12.06
N ALA A 61 -1.61 -2.25 -11.51
CA ALA A 61 -0.63 -1.31 -12.05
C ALA A 61 -0.21 -1.69 -13.48
N SER A 62 0.01 -2.97 -13.74
CA SER A 62 0.32 -3.49 -15.08
C SER A 62 -0.83 -3.27 -16.05
N GLY A 63 -2.07 -3.56 -15.64
CA GLY A 63 -3.27 -3.33 -16.47
C GLY A 63 -3.48 -1.85 -16.77
N TRP A 64 -3.27 -0.97 -15.79
CA TRP A 64 -3.33 0.48 -15.98
C TRP A 64 -2.31 0.97 -17.00
N GLN A 65 -1.06 0.54 -16.91
CA GLN A 65 -0.02 0.97 -17.82
C GLN A 65 -0.18 0.37 -19.22
N ASN A 66 -0.38 -0.95 -19.30
CA ASN A 66 -0.25 -1.71 -20.55
C ASN A 66 -1.58 -1.86 -21.29
N THR A 67 -2.71 -1.78 -20.60
CA THR A 67 -4.05 -1.97 -21.19
C THR A 67 -4.83 -0.66 -21.27
N VAL A 68 -4.89 0.10 -20.17
CA VAL A 68 -5.60 1.40 -20.15
C VAL A 68 -4.76 2.51 -20.77
N GLY A 69 -3.42 2.40 -20.69
CA GLY A 69 -2.49 3.38 -21.25
C GLY A 69 -2.26 4.60 -20.36
N LEU A 70 -2.47 4.47 -19.04
CA LEU A 70 -2.22 5.53 -18.06
C LEU A 70 -0.75 5.93 -18.05
N ARG A 71 -0.51 7.24 -17.96
CA ARG A 71 0.82 7.86 -17.97
C ARG A 71 1.05 8.68 -16.70
N ARG A 72 2.32 9.00 -16.44
CA ARG A 72 2.69 9.91 -15.37
C ARG A 72 2.00 11.26 -15.57
N GLY A 73 1.29 11.72 -14.53
CA GLY A 73 0.54 12.98 -14.54
C GLY A 73 -0.95 12.78 -14.76
N ASP A 74 -1.38 11.60 -15.23
CA ASP A 74 -2.80 11.26 -15.31
C ASP A 74 -3.37 11.04 -13.92
N VAL A 75 -4.68 11.28 -13.79
CA VAL A 75 -5.41 11.21 -12.52
C VAL A 75 -6.52 10.17 -12.63
N VAL A 76 -6.60 9.28 -11.64
CA VAL A 76 -7.65 8.26 -11.53
C VAL A 76 -8.51 8.58 -10.31
N ALA A 77 -9.83 8.56 -10.48
CA ALA A 77 -10.77 8.64 -9.37
C ALA A 77 -11.16 7.24 -8.91
N ILE A 78 -11.13 6.98 -7.61
CA ILE A 78 -11.67 5.77 -7.00
C ILE A 78 -12.98 6.14 -6.33
N VAL A 79 -14.09 5.57 -6.82
CA VAL A 79 -15.44 5.81 -6.29
C VAL A 79 -15.98 4.50 -5.78
N SER A 80 -15.80 4.26 -4.48
CA SER A 80 -16.22 3.03 -3.80
C SER A 80 -16.60 3.36 -2.35
N PRO A 81 -17.54 2.63 -1.72
CA PRO A 81 -17.59 2.59 -0.26
C PRO A 81 -16.30 1.98 0.30
N ASN A 82 -16.14 1.99 1.63
CA ASN A 82 -15.10 1.17 2.25
C ASN A 82 -15.44 -0.30 1.94
N THR A 83 -14.54 -0.95 1.22
CA THR A 83 -14.65 -2.31 0.70
C THR A 83 -13.38 -3.06 0.97
#